data_AF-A0A6M2BMQ5-F1
#
_entry.id   AF-A0A6M2BMQ5-F1
#
_cell.length_a   1.000
_cell.length_b   1.000
_cell.length_c   1.000
_cell.angle_alpha   90.00
_cell.angle_beta   90.00
_cell.angle_gamma   90.00
#
_symmetry.space_group_name_H-M   'P 1'
#
loop_
_entity.id
_entity.type
_entity.pdbx_description
1 polymer ?
#
loop_
_entity_poly.entity_id
_entity_poly.type
_entity_poly.pdbx_seq_one_letter_code
_entity_poly.pdbx_strand_id
1 'polypeptide(L)'
;MHFALLLATLAALLSGPLLYGWAQRRSAVLAFLDGFLFVSIFGLVLIEAVPGTFSAGGRWSALFLVTGLLGPTLLENWLSRARREAHLVALLLAMLGLVVHSLGDGVALSAGGDAHIAIALPLAVALHSVPVGLMVWWLLFPVFGRWPPLLAILAMCAGTIAGFRYGPALGALLGATGWAWFQALVAGTILHVVFGRPHIDPDAHHPSAPRFEGLGNLCALAGLVVLARLDTDALPAAELFSHFTRLAAAVAPWLIAAHVLHGLSAIGKGLPAAWQRGAARSVDASAIWVVLALLLAAFLGAHLGHGFAPLPTPAVPDALHLGALVALVALYAASLLRCGGRAWIARALPHPRHDHEHAH
;
A
#
# COMPACT_ATOMS: atom_id res chain seq x y z
N MET A 1 6.14 4.57 28.35
CA MET A 1 5.77 3.69 27.21
C MET A 1 6.29 4.22 25.87
N HIS A 2 6.32 5.54 25.64
CA HIS A 2 6.76 6.13 24.37
C HIS A 2 8.20 5.73 24.00
N PHE A 3 9.12 5.72 24.97
CA PHE A 3 10.51 5.32 24.73
C PHE A 3 10.65 3.84 24.33
N ALA A 4 9.84 2.95 24.91
CA ALA A 4 9.84 1.53 24.53
C ALA A 4 9.34 1.34 23.09
N LEU A 5 8.31 2.09 22.69
CA LEU A 5 7.79 2.08 21.32
C LEU A 5 8.79 2.69 20.33
N LEU A 6 9.48 3.78 20.70
CA LEU A 6 10.59 4.33 19.91
C LEU A 6 11.68 3.27 19.70
N LEU A 7 12.14 2.61 20.76
CA LEU A 7 13.14 1.54 20.65
C LEU A 7 12.65 0.39 19.78
N ALA A 8 11.37 0.02 19.90
CA ALA A 8 10.75 -1.02 19.06
C ALA A 8 10.74 -0.61 17.58
N THR A 9 10.37 0.64 17.25
CA THR A 9 10.40 1.19 15.89
C THR A 9 11.81 1.22 15.31
N LEU A 10 12.82 1.64 16.09
CA LEU A 10 14.22 1.64 15.66
C LEU A 10 14.72 0.21 15.43
N ALA A 11 14.41 -0.72 16.34
CA ALA A 11 14.75 -2.13 16.19
C ALA A 11 14.06 -2.76 14.97
N ALA A 12 12.79 -2.41 14.74
CA ALA A 12 12.02 -2.83 13.57
C ALA A 12 12.68 -2.37 12.27
N LEU A 13 13.09 -1.09 12.20
CA LEU A 13 13.75 -0.56 11.01
C LEU A 13 15.13 -1.20 10.78
N LEU A 14 15.90 -1.41 11.85
CA LEU A 14 17.21 -2.08 11.81
C LEU A 14 17.13 -3.58 11.55
N SER A 15 15.94 -4.19 11.64
CA SER A 15 15.75 -5.62 11.38
C SER A 15 15.87 -6.00 9.90
N GLY A 16 15.72 -5.03 8.98
CA GLY A 16 15.74 -5.23 7.53
C GLY A 16 16.90 -6.10 7.00
N PRO A 17 18.18 -5.76 7.29
CA PRO A 17 19.33 -6.57 6.89
C PRO A 17 19.28 -8.02 7.39
N LEU A 18 18.81 -8.23 8.63
CA LEU A 18 18.74 -9.55 9.26
C LEU A 18 17.66 -10.41 8.61
N LEU A 19 16.47 -9.83 8.42
CA LEU A 19 15.34 -10.47 7.76
C LEU A 19 15.67 -10.82 6.30
N TYR A 20 16.31 -9.90 5.57
CA TYR A 20 16.76 -10.14 4.21
C TYR A 20 17.80 -11.25 4.15
N GLY A 21 18.83 -11.21 5.00
CA GLY A 21 19.88 -12.24 5.05
C GLY A 21 19.35 -13.63 5.39
N TRP A 22 18.30 -13.73 6.21
CA TRP A 22 17.60 -14.97 6.47
C TRP A 22 16.75 -15.44 5.27
N ALA A 23 16.04 -14.52 4.62
CA ALA A 23 15.13 -14.82 3.53
C ALA A 23 15.83 -15.15 2.21
N GLN A 24 16.99 -14.53 1.92
CA GLN A 24 17.65 -14.58 0.60
C GLN A 24 17.98 -16.01 0.11
N ARG A 25 18.05 -16.98 1.03
CA ARG A 25 18.35 -18.39 0.72
C ARG A 25 17.10 -19.22 0.41
N ARG A 26 15.90 -18.66 0.56
CA ARG A 26 14.61 -19.38 0.51
C ARG A 26 13.65 -18.67 -0.44
N SER A 27 13.54 -19.15 -1.68
CA SER A 27 12.68 -18.55 -2.72
C SER A 27 11.22 -18.39 -2.28
N ALA A 28 10.66 -19.36 -1.56
CA ALA A 28 9.30 -19.28 -1.03
C ALA A 28 9.13 -18.15 0.01
N VAL A 29 10.15 -17.93 0.86
CA VAL A 29 10.13 -16.84 1.85
C VAL A 29 10.28 -15.49 1.17
N LEU A 30 11.15 -15.38 0.15
CA LEU A 30 11.25 -14.16 -0.66
C LEU A 30 9.93 -13.85 -1.36
N ALA A 31 9.30 -14.82 -2.00
CA ALA A 31 7.99 -14.61 -2.63
C ALA A 31 6.92 -14.16 -1.61
N PHE A 32 6.88 -14.80 -0.44
CA PHE A 32 5.99 -14.39 0.65
C PHE A 32 6.27 -12.95 1.12
N LEU A 33 7.53 -12.63 1.40
CA LEU A 33 7.92 -11.31 1.87
C LEU A 33 7.65 -10.26 0.80
N ASP A 34 7.90 -10.53 -0.48
CA ASP A 34 7.61 -9.61 -1.58
C ASP A 34 6.11 -9.27 -1.63
N GLY A 35 5.23 -10.28 -1.58
CA GLY A 35 3.78 -10.06 -1.50
C GLY A 35 3.33 -9.33 -0.23
N PHE A 36 3.93 -9.68 0.92
CA PHE A 36 3.65 -9.03 2.21
C PHE A 36 4.08 -7.56 2.21
N LEU A 37 5.31 -7.27 1.78
CA LEU A 37 5.87 -5.93 1.66
C LEU A 37 5.05 -5.06 0.72
N PHE A 38 4.65 -5.62 -0.41
CA PHE A 38 3.84 -4.91 -1.39
C PHE A 38 2.51 -4.43 -0.77
N VAL A 39 1.71 -5.34 -0.20
CA VAL A 39 0.40 -4.97 0.38
C VAL A 39 0.54 -4.14 1.65
N SER A 40 1.53 -4.41 2.50
CA SER A 40 1.72 -3.65 3.74
C SER A 40 2.08 -2.20 3.46
N ILE A 41 3.06 -1.93 2.60
CA ILE A 41 3.50 -0.55 2.31
C ILE A 41 2.43 0.19 1.49
N PHE A 42 1.97 -0.40 0.38
CA PHE A 42 0.97 0.25 -0.47
C PHE A 42 -0.37 0.43 0.26
N GLY A 43 -0.82 -0.61 0.95
CA GLY A 43 -2.08 -0.60 1.68
C GLY A 43 -2.07 0.40 2.84
N LEU A 44 -0.99 0.47 3.62
CA LEU A 44 -0.90 1.43 4.73
C LEU A 44 -0.83 2.87 4.22
N VAL A 45 -0.08 3.15 3.16
CA VAL A 45 -0.07 4.50 2.56
C VAL A 45 -1.46 4.90 2.08
N LEU A 46 -2.18 4.01 1.38
CA LEU A 46 -3.47 4.35 0.77
C LEU A 46 -4.62 4.41 1.80
N ILE A 47 -4.59 3.55 2.81
CA ILE A 47 -5.69 3.39 3.77
C ILE A 47 -5.49 4.26 5.02
N GLU A 48 -4.25 4.46 5.46
CA GLU A 48 -3.94 5.21 6.68
C GLU A 48 -3.39 6.60 6.35
N ALA A 49 -2.25 6.66 5.65
CA ALA A 49 -1.52 7.91 5.50
C ALA A 49 -2.26 8.93 4.64
N VAL A 50 -2.74 8.53 3.46
CA VAL A 50 -3.44 9.43 2.53
C VAL A 50 -4.72 10.00 3.16
N PRO A 51 -5.67 9.21 3.69
CA PRO A 51 -6.89 9.76 4.30
C PRO A 51 -6.59 10.70 5.46
N GLY A 52 -5.60 10.38 6.30
CA GLY A 52 -5.20 11.27 7.40
C GLY A 52 -4.74 12.65 6.94
N THR A 53 -4.05 12.73 5.79
CA THR A 53 -3.66 14.03 5.22
C THR A 53 -4.86 14.83 4.73
N PHE A 54 -5.94 14.20 4.27
CA PHE A 54 -7.16 14.89 3.85
C PHE A 54 -8.00 15.33 5.05
N SER A 55 -8.03 14.55 6.12
CA SER A 55 -8.73 14.94 7.36
C SER A 55 -8.08 16.17 8.02
N ALA A 56 -6.76 16.25 8.07
CA ALA A 56 -6.04 17.38 8.70
C ALA A 56 -5.73 18.55 7.74
N GLY A 57 -5.45 18.27 6.46
CA GLY A 57 -5.06 19.26 5.46
C GLY A 57 -6.18 19.68 4.49
N GLY A 58 -7.33 19.01 4.55
CA GLY A 58 -8.46 19.27 3.66
C GLY A 58 -8.18 18.90 2.19
N ARG A 59 -9.00 19.44 1.29
CA ARG A 59 -8.92 19.15 -0.16
C ARG A 59 -7.59 19.55 -0.81
N TRP A 60 -6.87 20.52 -0.24
CA TRP A 60 -5.57 20.96 -0.76
C TRP A 60 -4.49 19.89 -0.63
N SER A 61 -4.66 18.91 0.27
CA SER A 61 -3.78 17.73 0.34
C SER A 61 -3.72 16.97 -0.99
N ALA A 62 -4.77 17.05 -1.84
CA ALA A 62 -4.74 16.48 -3.19
C ALA A 62 -3.64 17.09 -4.07
N LEU A 63 -3.44 18.42 -4.02
CA LEU A 63 -2.41 19.09 -4.80
C LEU A 63 -1.01 18.59 -4.40
N PHE A 64 -0.75 18.51 -3.09
CA PHE A 64 0.53 18.03 -2.58
C PHE A 64 0.74 16.54 -2.86
N LEU A 65 -0.28 15.71 -2.69
CA LEU A 65 -0.24 14.29 -3.02
C LEU A 65 0.11 14.05 -4.50
N VAL A 66 -0.58 14.74 -5.42
CA VAL A 66 -0.31 14.65 -6.87
C VAL A 66 1.08 15.17 -7.20
N THR A 67 1.50 16.28 -6.57
CA THR A 67 2.84 16.83 -6.75
C THR A 67 3.91 15.84 -6.28
N GLY A 68 3.68 15.13 -5.16
CA GLY A 68 4.60 14.11 -4.66
C GLY A 68 4.65 12.89 -5.58
N LEU A 69 3.50 12.48 -6.13
CA LEU A 69 3.38 11.34 -7.02
C LEU A 69 4.05 11.57 -8.38
N LEU A 70 3.89 12.78 -8.95
CA LEU A 70 4.40 13.11 -10.28
C LEU A 70 5.76 13.81 -10.25
N GLY A 71 6.11 14.43 -9.13
CA GLY A 71 7.33 15.23 -8.96
C GLY A 71 8.61 14.50 -9.36
N PRO A 72 8.85 13.26 -8.91
CA PRO A 72 10.03 12.50 -9.32
C PRO A 72 10.08 12.25 -10.83
N THR A 73 8.97 11.82 -11.45
CA THR A 73 8.89 11.61 -12.91
C THR A 73 9.15 12.90 -13.69
N LEU A 74 8.57 14.01 -13.26
CA LEU A 74 8.74 15.31 -13.91
C LEU A 74 10.21 15.76 -13.82
N LEU A 75 10.86 15.52 -12.69
CA LEU A 75 12.28 15.84 -12.49
C LEU A 75 13.19 14.96 -13.36
N GLU A 76 12.90 13.66 -13.45
CA GLU A 76 13.62 12.73 -14.33
C GLU A 76 13.52 13.16 -15.80
N ASN A 77 12.31 13.52 -16.26
CA ASN A 77 12.07 13.95 -17.63
C ASN A 77 12.78 15.26 -17.95
N TRP A 78 12.82 16.19 -17.00
CA TRP A 78 13.50 17.48 -17.18
C TRP A 78 15.03 17.33 -17.25
N LEU A 79 15.60 16.39 -16.47
CA LEU A 79 17.03 16.07 -16.43
C LEU A 79 17.46 15.01 -17.45
N SER A 80 16.56 14.58 -18.35
CA SER A 80 16.77 13.49 -19.31
C SER A 80 17.97 13.67 -20.26
N ARG A 81 18.43 14.92 -20.46
CA ARG A 81 19.67 15.22 -21.20
C ARG A 81 20.92 14.64 -20.54
N ALA A 82 20.87 14.31 -19.25
CA ALA A 82 21.91 13.63 -18.46
C ALA A 82 21.35 12.34 -17.83
N ARG A 83 20.90 11.39 -18.67
CA ARG A 83 20.17 10.16 -18.31
C ARG A 83 20.70 9.39 -17.09
N ARG A 84 22.02 9.38 -16.85
CA ARG A 84 22.64 8.67 -15.73
C ARG A 84 22.53 9.43 -14.40
N GLU A 85 22.54 10.76 -14.44
CA GLU A 85 22.41 11.62 -13.27
C GLU A 85 20.95 11.73 -12.82
N ALA A 86 20.01 11.79 -13.77
CA ALA A 86 18.57 11.87 -13.49
C ALA A 86 18.08 10.74 -12.57
N HIS A 87 18.50 9.50 -12.83
CA HIS A 87 18.13 8.34 -12.01
C HIS A 87 18.72 8.42 -10.59
N LEU A 88 19.97 8.89 -10.44
CA LEU A 88 20.59 9.07 -9.12
C LEU A 88 19.93 10.19 -8.32
N VAL A 89 19.51 11.27 -8.99
CA VAL A 89 18.77 12.36 -8.36
C VAL A 89 17.39 11.88 -7.90
N ALA A 90 16.67 11.11 -8.72
CA ALA A 90 15.40 10.51 -8.33
C ALA A 90 15.57 9.54 -7.15
N LEU A 91 16.63 8.73 -7.16
CA LEU A 91 16.97 7.85 -6.04
C LEU A 91 17.29 8.64 -4.76
N LEU A 92 18.06 9.73 -4.86
CA LEU A 92 18.39 10.60 -3.73
C LEU A 92 17.12 11.27 -3.18
N LEU A 93 16.25 11.76 -4.06
CA LEU A 93 14.97 12.36 -3.68
C LEU A 93 14.05 11.34 -2.99
N ALA A 94 13.98 10.11 -3.50
CA ALA A 94 13.27 9.01 -2.88
C ALA A 94 13.83 8.71 -1.47
N MET A 95 15.16 8.67 -1.33
CA MET A 95 15.79 8.45 -0.04
C MET A 95 15.52 9.58 0.96
N LEU A 96 15.60 10.82 0.49
CA LEU A 96 15.27 11.99 1.31
C LEU A 96 13.80 11.97 1.74
N GLY A 97 12.88 11.67 0.82
CA GLY A 97 11.46 11.52 1.11
C GLY A 97 11.20 10.46 2.19
N LEU A 98 11.94 9.36 2.16
CA LEU A 98 11.81 8.30 3.16
C LEU A 98 12.38 8.69 4.54
N VAL A 99 13.50 9.42 4.60
CA VAL A 99 14.01 9.98 5.86
C VAL A 99 13.02 10.97 6.46
N VAL A 100 12.44 11.82 5.62
CA VAL A 100 11.40 12.78 6.00
C VAL A 100 10.12 12.08 6.44
N HIS A 101 9.73 10.98 5.81
CA HIS A 101 8.62 10.14 6.26
C HIS A 101 8.87 9.58 7.66
N SER A 102 10.07 9.04 7.89
CA SER A 102 10.48 8.53 9.20
C SER A 102 10.57 9.61 10.29
N LEU A 103 10.82 10.88 9.92
CA LEU A 103 10.60 12.01 10.82
C LEU A 103 9.14 12.07 11.27
N GLY A 104 8.19 11.88 10.36
CA GLY A 104 6.77 11.84 10.69
C GLY A 104 6.37 10.69 11.62
N ASP A 105 6.95 9.51 11.42
CA ASP A 105 6.81 8.38 12.35
C ASP A 105 7.24 8.76 13.77
N GLY A 106 8.36 9.48 13.89
CA GLY A 106 8.83 10.03 15.16
C GLY A 106 7.81 10.98 15.80
N VAL A 107 7.23 11.89 15.03
CA VAL A 107 6.20 12.82 15.53
C VAL A 107 4.99 12.05 16.06
N ALA A 108 4.51 11.03 15.34
CA ALA A 108 3.40 10.19 15.79
C ALA A 108 3.71 9.46 17.11
N LEU A 109 4.94 8.94 17.26
CA LEU A 109 5.40 8.31 18.50
C LEU A 109 5.50 9.28 19.68
N SER A 110 5.74 10.57 19.43
CA SER A 110 5.84 11.58 20.49
C SER A 110 4.50 11.90 21.15
N ALA A 111 3.40 11.77 20.40
CA ALA A 111 2.04 12.12 20.84
C ALA A 111 1.25 10.95 21.48
N GLY A 112 1.61 9.70 21.21
CA GLY A 112 0.77 8.52 21.50
C GLY A 112 1.03 7.79 22.83
N GLY A 113 0.70 8.37 23.97
CA GLY A 113 0.64 7.55 25.20
C GLY A 113 0.32 8.25 26.50
N ASP A 114 -0.54 9.26 26.41
CA ASP A 114 -1.44 9.56 27.51
C ASP A 114 -2.65 8.60 27.41
N ALA A 115 -2.81 7.74 28.43
CA ALA A 115 -3.82 6.68 28.61
C ALA A 115 -3.61 5.32 27.89
N HIS A 116 -4.10 4.25 28.53
CA HIS A 116 -4.08 2.84 28.10
C HIS A 116 -4.75 2.55 26.73
N ILE A 117 -5.28 3.58 26.06
CA ILE A 117 -6.08 3.50 24.83
C ILE A 117 -5.31 4.05 23.60
N ALA A 118 -4.28 4.89 23.78
CA ALA A 118 -3.55 5.56 22.70
C ALA A 118 -2.36 4.77 22.09
N ILE A 119 -2.27 3.45 22.31
CA ILE A 119 -1.11 2.63 21.89
C ILE A 119 -1.20 2.18 20.42
N ALA A 120 -2.40 2.19 19.83
CA ALA A 120 -2.66 1.66 18.49
C ALA A 120 -1.80 2.35 17.41
N LEU A 121 -1.79 3.68 17.36
CA LEU A 121 -1.00 4.45 16.40
C LEU A 121 0.52 4.22 16.56
N PRO A 122 1.13 4.36 17.75
CA PRO A 122 2.54 4.00 17.95
C PRO A 122 2.89 2.55 17.60
N LEU A 123 1.98 1.60 17.88
CA LEU A 123 2.16 0.20 17.53
C LEU A 123 2.09 -0.01 16.01
N ALA A 124 1.18 0.67 15.32
CA ALA A 124 1.12 0.73 13.86
C ALA A 124 2.44 1.24 13.29
N VAL A 125 3.00 2.30 13.91
CA VAL A 125 4.29 2.88 13.53
C VAL A 125 5.41 1.86 13.65
N ALA A 126 5.52 1.19 14.80
CA ALA A 126 6.54 0.16 15.02
C ALA A 126 6.38 -1.04 14.07
N LEU A 127 5.15 -1.51 13.85
CA LEU A 127 4.89 -2.70 13.05
C LEU A 127 5.19 -2.50 11.57
N HIS A 128 4.83 -1.34 10.98
CA HIS A 128 5.09 -1.08 9.56
C HIS A 128 6.57 -0.75 9.28
N SER A 129 7.32 -0.32 10.29
CA SER A 129 8.76 -0.06 10.16
C SER A 129 9.57 -1.32 9.82
N VAL A 130 9.07 -2.51 10.18
CA VAL A 130 9.68 -3.80 9.79
C VAL A 130 9.66 -3.97 8.26
N PRO A 131 8.49 -3.94 7.58
CA PRO A 131 8.42 -3.90 6.11
C PRO A 131 9.30 -2.84 5.48
N VAL A 132 9.28 -1.62 5.99
CA VAL A 132 9.99 -0.49 5.40
C VAL A 132 11.51 -0.71 5.45
N GLY A 133 12.07 -1.09 6.60
CA GLY A 133 13.50 -1.36 6.74
C GLY A 133 13.97 -2.52 5.86
N LEU A 134 13.17 -3.58 5.79
CA LEU A 134 13.41 -4.71 4.90
C LEU A 134 13.39 -4.27 3.42
N MET A 135 12.40 -3.48 3.02
CA MET A 135 12.25 -2.98 1.65
C MET A 135 13.44 -2.13 1.23
N VAL A 136 13.86 -1.15 2.04
CA VAL A 136 15.04 -0.30 1.76
C VAL A 136 16.29 -1.13 1.56
N TRP A 137 16.53 -2.09 2.47
CA TRP A 137 17.67 -2.98 2.36
C TRP A 137 17.62 -3.80 1.08
N TRP A 138 16.48 -4.45 0.82
CA TRP A 138 16.28 -5.33 -0.34
C TRP A 138 16.62 -4.63 -1.65
N LEU A 139 16.30 -3.35 -1.80
CA LEU A 139 16.45 -2.66 -3.07
C LEU A 139 17.86 -2.16 -3.32
N LEU A 140 18.46 -1.58 -2.30
CA LEU A 140 19.75 -0.92 -2.45
C LEU A 140 20.88 -1.94 -2.33
N PHE A 141 20.70 -3.03 -1.56
CA PHE A 141 21.77 -3.99 -1.31
C PHE A 141 22.26 -4.72 -2.58
N PRO A 142 21.40 -5.28 -3.46
CA PRO A 142 21.85 -5.98 -4.66
C PRO A 142 22.58 -5.08 -5.66
N VAL A 143 22.24 -3.78 -5.69
CA VAL A 143 22.77 -2.81 -6.66
C VAL A 143 24.01 -2.11 -6.13
N PHE A 144 24.00 -1.68 -4.87
CA PHE A 144 25.02 -0.80 -4.29
C PHE A 144 25.82 -1.43 -3.15
N GLY A 145 25.54 -2.69 -2.80
CA GLY A 145 26.14 -3.37 -1.66
C GLY A 145 25.62 -2.84 -0.32
N ARG A 146 26.35 -3.13 0.76
CA ARG A 146 25.88 -2.92 2.14
C ARG A 146 25.81 -1.47 2.62
N TRP A 147 26.63 -0.57 2.06
CA TRP A 147 26.82 0.76 2.66
C TRP A 147 25.65 1.71 2.41
N PRO A 148 25.18 1.94 1.16
CA PRO A 148 24.04 2.83 0.93
C PRO A 148 22.74 2.44 1.65
N PRO A 149 22.27 1.18 1.65
CA PRO A 149 21.09 0.80 2.44
C PRO A 149 21.29 0.99 3.94
N LEU A 150 22.50 0.74 4.46
CA LEU A 150 22.78 0.96 5.87
C LEU A 150 22.71 2.45 6.22
N LEU A 151 23.35 3.31 5.43
CA LEU A 151 23.31 4.76 5.64
C LEU A 151 21.89 5.30 5.53
N ALA A 152 21.11 4.80 4.57
CA ALA A 152 19.69 5.10 4.43
C ALA A 152 18.90 4.77 5.69
N ILE A 153 19.00 3.54 6.19
CA ILE A 153 18.31 3.08 7.41
C ILE A 153 18.75 3.90 8.62
N LEU A 154 20.05 4.18 8.77
CA LEU A 154 20.56 5.00 9.87
C LEU A 154 20.07 6.45 9.79
N ALA A 155 19.99 7.04 8.59
CA ALA A 155 19.43 8.36 8.38
C ALA A 155 17.93 8.40 8.72
N MET A 156 17.19 7.35 8.37
CA MET A 156 15.78 7.20 8.76
C MET A 156 15.63 7.04 10.28
N CYS A 157 16.47 6.25 10.95
CA CYS A 157 16.51 6.18 12.42
C CYS A 157 16.74 7.56 13.05
N ALA A 158 17.70 8.33 12.50
CA ALA A 158 17.96 9.69 12.95
C ALA A 158 16.74 10.61 12.73
N GLY A 159 16.06 10.46 11.58
CA GLY A 159 14.77 11.09 11.29
C GLY A 159 13.72 10.77 12.36
N THR A 160 13.47 9.50 12.66
CA THR A 160 12.51 9.09 13.69
C THR A 160 12.85 9.65 15.07
N ILE A 161 14.13 9.65 15.46
CA ILE A 161 14.57 10.25 16.73
C ILE A 161 14.32 11.76 16.73
N ALA A 162 14.65 12.45 15.63
CA ALA A 162 14.41 13.88 15.48
C ALA A 162 12.92 14.21 15.55
N GLY A 163 12.07 13.43 14.89
CA GLY A 163 10.62 13.60 14.93
C GLY A 163 10.05 13.38 16.32
N PHE A 164 10.53 12.35 17.01
CA PHE A 164 10.14 12.05 18.38
C PHE A 164 10.49 13.18 19.35
N ARG A 165 11.66 13.78 19.18
CA ARG A 165 12.17 14.84 20.06
C ARG A 165 11.59 16.22 19.73
N TYR A 166 11.48 16.55 18.45
CA TYR A 166 11.15 17.90 17.98
C TYR A 166 9.73 18.01 17.42
N GLY A 167 8.93 16.94 17.45
CA GLY A 167 7.54 16.92 16.96
C GLY A 167 6.67 18.08 17.48
N PRO A 168 6.66 18.39 18.79
CA PRO A 168 5.90 19.53 19.30
C PRO A 168 6.34 20.88 18.70
N ALA A 169 7.65 21.08 18.51
CA ALA A 169 8.20 22.31 17.92
C ALA A 169 7.88 22.41 16.42
N LEU A 170 7.96 21.29 15.69
CA LEU A 170 7.55 21.20 14.27
C LEU A 170 6.06 21.51 14.11
N GLY A 171 5.22 20.98 15.00
CA GLY A 171 3.78 21.26 15.02
C GLY A 171 3.48 22.74 15.27
N ALA A 172 4.23 23.39 16.16
CA ALA A 172 4.09 24.83 16.41
C ALA A 172 4.52 25.70 15.21
N LEU A 173 5.53 25.27 14.45
CA LEU A 173 6.04 26.00 13.28
C LEU A 173 5.13 25.87 12.04
N LEU A 174 4.69 24.65 11.72
CA LEU A 174 3.96 24.34 10.49
C LEU A 174 2.43 24.38 10.67
N GLY A 175 1.96 24.24 11.90
CA GLY A 175 0.55 23.96 12.20
C GLY A 175 0.09 22.58 11.71
N ALA A 176 -1.11 22.17 12.11
CA ALA A 176 -1.68 20.87 11.72
C ALA A 176 -1.88 20.75 10.20
N THR A 177 -2.33 21.83 9.55
CA THR A 177 -2.61 21.86 8.11
C THR A 177 -1.32 21.80 7.28
N GLY A 178 -0.30 22.59 7.63
CA GLY A 178 0.98 22.58 6.93
C GLY A 178 1.69 21.24 7.05
N TRP A 179 1.62 20.63 8.24
CA TRP A 179 2.11 19.26 8.46
C TRP A 179 1.36 18.24 7.59
N ALA A 180 0.04 18.33 7.48
CA ALA A 180 -0.76 17.42 6.66
C ALA A 180 -0.44 17.54 5.16
N TRP A 181 -0.24 18.76 4.64
CA TRP A 181 0.17 18.97 3.24
C TRP A 181 1.56 18.42 2.96
N PHE A 182 2.48 18.61 3.90
CA PHE A 182 3.82 18.04 3.81
C PHE A 182 3.78 16.51 3.80
N GLN A 183 2.99 15.90 4.69
CA GLN A 183 2.78 14.44 4.71
C GLN A 183 2.09 13.94 3.43
N ALA A 184 1.17 14.71 2.83
CA ALA A 184 0.57 14.36 1.54
C ALA A 184 1.59 14.32 0.41
N LEU A 185 2.49 15.32 0.35
CA LEU A 185 3.60 15.35 -0.59
C LEU A 185 4.48 14.10 -0.43
N VAL A 186 4.88 13.79 0.80
CA VAL A 186 5.72 12.62 1.12
C VAL A 186 5.01 11.31 0.76
N ALA A 187 3.74 11.15 1.12
CA ALA A 187 2.93 9.99 0.76
C ALA A 187 2.86 9.79 -0.76
N GLY A 188 2.71 10.88 -1.52
CA GLY A 188 2.77 10.85 -2.99
C GLY A 188 4.11 10.35 -3.50
N THR A 189 5.23 10.82 -2.94
CA THR A 189 6.57 10.35 -3.34
C THR A 189 6.81 8.87 -3.01
N ILE A 190 6.31 8.37 -1.88
CA ILE A 190 6.38 6.94 -1.54
C ILE A 190 5.56 6.13 -2.55
N LEU A 191 4.35 6.60 -2.88
CA LEU A 191 3.48 5.96 -3.85
C LEU A 191 4.16 5.88 -5.23
N HIS A 192 4.81 6.97 -5.66
CA HIS A 192 5.64 6.99 -6.86
C HIS A 192 6.73 5.91 -6.80
N VAL A 193 7.49 5.84 -5.71
CA VAL A 193 8.60 4.89 -5.56
C VAL A 193 8.13 3.43 -5.53
N VAL A 194 6.95 3.16 -4.96
CA VAL A 194 6.36 1.81 -4.91
C VAL A 194 5.89 1.38 -6.30
N PHE A 195 5.29 2.28 -7.09
CA PHE A 195 4.82 1.97 -8.45
C PHE A 195 5.91 2.05 -9.53
N GLY A 196 6.91 2.92 -9.37
CA GLY A 196 7.93 3.23 -10.37
C GLY A 196 9.03 2.18 -10.52
N ARG A 197 8.89 0.98 -9.95
CA ARG A 197 9.99 0.01 -9.92
C ARG A 197 10.03 -0.95 -11.11
N PRO A 198 11.23 -1.18 -11.70
CA PRO A 198 11.52 -2.26 -12.67
C PRO A 198 11.50 -3.68 -12.10
N HIS A 199 11.13 -3.91 -10.83
CA HIS A 199 10.95 -5.30 -10.37
C HIS A 199 9.75 -5.95 -11.04
N ILE A 200 8.82 -5.15 -11.60
CA ILE A 200 7.78 -5.60 -12.54
C ILE A 200 8.42 -5.82 -13.92
N ASP A 201 9.61 -6.43 -13.96
CA ASP A 201 10.09 -7.10 -15.16
C ASP A 201 9.56 -8.53 -15.07
N PRO A 202 8.64 -8.94 -15.96
CA PRO A 202 8.17 -10.33 -16.05
C PRO A 202 9.33 -11.33 -16.21
N ASP A 203 10.49 -10.83 -16.66
CA ASP A 203 11.66 -11.60 -17.06
C ASP A 203 12.77 -11.68 -15.99
N ALA A 204 12.60 -11.05 -14.81
CA ALA A 204 13.53 -11.27 -13.70
C ALA A 204 13.29 -12.69 -13.11
N HIS A 205 14.13 -13.64 -13.53
CA HIS A 205 14.07 -15.08 -13.24
C HIS A 205 14.20 -15.44 -11.75
N HIS A 206 13.22 -15.06 -10.93
CA HIS A 206 12.85 -15.84 -9.75
C HIS A 206 11.62 -16.66 -10.12
N PRO A 207 11.60 -17.99 -9.97
CA PRO A 207 10.38 -18.77 -10.07
C PRO A 207 9.44 -18.28 -8.96
N SER A 208 8.64 -17.26 -9.28
CA SER A 208 7.62 -16.69 -8.43
C SER A 208 6.60 -17.79 -8.23
N ALA A 209 6.63 -18.41 -7.05
CA ALA A 209 5.61 -19.34 -6.65
C ALA A 209 4.42 -18.48 -6.21
N PRO A 210 3.41 -18.24 -7.08
CA PRO A 210 2.43 -17.15 -6.90
C PRO A 210 1.59 -17.36 -5.63
N ARG A 211 1.51 -18.60 -5.17
CA ARG A 211 0.86 -19.00 -3.92
C ARG A 211 1.52 -18.39 -2.69
N PHE A 212 2.85 -18.34 -2.62
CA PHE A 212 3.54 -17.77 -1.46
C PHE A 212 3.43 -16.26 -1.45
N GLU A 213 3.54 -15.62 -2.62
CA GLU A 213 3.27 -14.19 -2.79
C GLU A 213 1.84 -13.84 -2.34
N GLY A 214 0.85 -14.57 -2.86
CA GLY A 214 -0.55 -14.43 -2.45
C GLY A 214 -0.76 -14.62 -0.95
N LEU A 215 -0.06 -15.58 -0.34
CA LEU A 215 -0.13 -15.80 1.12
C LEU A 215 0.46 -14.62 1.89
N GLY A 216 1.55 -14.02 1.37
CA GLY A 216 2.10 -12.76 1.86
C GLY A 216 1.11 -11.60 1.76
N ASN A 217 0.47 -11.44 0.61
CA ASN A 217 -0.57 -10.43 0.40
C ASN A 217 -1.73 -10.58 1.40
N LEU A 218 -2.23 -11.81 1.59
CA LEU A 218 -3.33 -12.09 2.53
C LEU A 218 -2.92 -11.87 3.98
N CYS A 219 -1.69 -12.24 4.36
CA CYS A 219 -1.16 -12.00 5.70
C CYS A 219 -1.06 -10.49 6.00
N ALA A 220 -0.55 -9.70 5.05
CA ALA A 220 -0.49 -8.25 5.18
C ALA A 220 -1.90 -7.63 5.26
N LEU A 221 -2.84 -8.08 4.42
CA LEU A 221 -4.23 -7.60 4.46
C LEU A 221 -4.91 -7.93 5.78
N ALA A 222 -4.73 -9.15 6.30
CA ALA A 222 -5.24 -9.54 7.60
C ALA A 222 -4.63 -8.68 8.72
N GLY A 223 -3.32 -8.40 8.65
CA GLY A 223 -2.64 -7.49 9.56
C GLY A 223 -3.24 -6.07 9.54
N LEU A 224 -3.49 -5.51 8.35
CA LEU A 224 -4.14 -4.19 8.20
C LEU A 224 -5.56 -4.19 8.77
N VAL A 225 -6.35 -5.25 8.54
CA VAL A 225 -7.70 -5.36 9.10
C VAL A 225 -7.67 -5.47 10.61
N VAL A 226 -6.76 -6.26 11.18
CA VAL A 226 -6.60 -6.37 12.63
C VAL A 226 -6.21 -5.02 13.22
N LEU A 227 -5.23 -4.34 12.61
CA LEU A 227 -4.79 -3.02 13.07
C LEU A 227 -5.94 -2.01 13.06
N ALA A 228 -6.70 -1.95 11.97
CA ALA A 228 -7.87 -1.07 11.84
C ALA A 228 -9.01 -1.39 12.84
N ARG A 229 -9.01 -2.59 13.44
CA ARG A 229 -10.00 -3.02 14.45
C ARG A 229 -9.53 -2.85 15.88
N LEU A 230 -8.21 -2.74 16.09
CA LEU A 230 -7.62 -2.51 17.41
C LEU A 230 -7.73 -1.05 17.83
N ASP A 231 -7.93 -0.13 16.90
CA ASP A 231 -8.15 1.27 17.23
C ASP A 231 -9.61 1.52 17.63
N THR A 232 -9.80 2.05 18.83
CA THR A 232 -11.12 2.36 19.40
C THR A 232 -11.60 3.75 18.98
N ASP A 233 -10.68 4.64 18.60
CA ASP A 233 -11.01 5.91 17.97
C ASP A 233 -11.01 5.71 16.45
N ALA A 234 -12.02 6.27 15.77
CA ALA A 234 -12.12 6.13 14.32
C ALA A 234 -10.98 6.91 13.64
N LEU A 235 -9.84 6.25 13.43
CA LEU A 235 -8.82 6.74 12.52
C LEU A 235 -9.46 7.03 11.15
N PRO A 236 -8.90 7.95 10.35
CA PRO A 236 -9.30 8.17 8.97
C PRO A 236 -9.38 6.86 8.15
N ALA A 237 -8.52 5.89 8.45
CA ALA A 237 -8.58 4.53 7.91
C ALA A 237 -9.84 3.76 8.30
N ALA A 238 -10.29 3.86 9.55
CA ALA A 238 -11.49 3.19 10.02
C ALA A 238 -12.74 3.73 9.31
N GLU A 239 -12.81 5.06 9.10
CA GLU A 239 -13.87 5.66 8.30
C GLU A 239 -13.82 5.20 6.84
N LEU A 240 -12.66 5.27 6.18
CA LEU A 240 -12.51 4.80 4.80
C LEU A 240 -12.86 3.31 4.66
N PHE A 241 -12.40 2.48 5.60
CA PHE A 241 -12.70 1.06 5.64
C PHE A 241 -14.20 0.80 5.84
N SER A 242 -14.89 1.57 6.68
CA SER A 242 -16.34 1.49 6.86
C SER A 242 -17.11 1.83 5.57
N HIS A 243 -16.65 2.84 4.81
CA HIS A 243 -17.25 3.19 3.52
C HIS A 243 -16.97 2.11 2.48
N PHE A 244 -15.74 1.63 2.40
CA PHE A 244 -15.34 0.55 1.50
C PHE A 244 -16.15 -0.73 1.75
N THR A 245 -16.26 -1.17 3.01
CA THR A 245 -16.99 -2.38 3.37
C THR A 245 -18.49 -2.28 3.13
N ARG A 246 -19.10 -1.11 3.38
CA ARG A 246 -20.51 -0.86 3.05
C ARG A 246 -20.76 -0.88 1.55
N LEU A 247 -19.92 -0.20 0.77
CA LEU A 247 -19.98 -0.23 -0.69
C LEU A 247 -19.79 -1.64 -1.24
N ALA A 248 -18.77 -2.35 -0.74
CA ALA A 248 -18.49 -3.73 -1.12
C ALA A 248 -19.67 -4.66 -0.82
N ALA A 249 -20.28 -4.55 0.36
CA ALA A 249 -21.46 -5.32 0.72
C ALA A 249 -22.64 -5.04 -0.23
N ALA A 250 -22.86 -3.77 -0.58
CA ALA A 250 -23.95 -3.36 -1.47
C ALA A 250 -23.79 -3.90 -2.90
N VAL A 251 -22.56 -3.90 -3.43
CA VAL A 251 -22.30 -4.38 -4.80
C VAL A 251 -22.03 -5.89 -4.88
N ALA A 252 -21.73 -6.56 -3.77
CA ALA A 252 -21.32 -7.96 -3.77
C ALA A 252 -22.31 -8.92 -4.45
N PRO A 253 -23.64 -8.85 -4.22
CA PRO A 253 -24.59 -9.72 -4.92
C PRO A 253 -24.53 -9.57 -6.44
N TRP A 254 -24.37 -8.33 -6.91
CA TRP A 254 -24.30 -7.99 -8.33
C TRP A 254 -22.99 -8.46 -8.97
N LEU A 255 -21.87 -8.33 -8.26
CA LEU A 255 -20.58 -8.84 -8.71
C LEU A 255 -20.57 -10.37 -8.81
N ILE A 256 -21.14 -11.06 -7.83
CA ILE A 256 -21.31 -12.52 -7.89
C ILE A 256 -22.19 -12.91 -9.07
N ALA A 257 -23.34 -12.24 -9.26
CA ALA A 257 -24.22 -12.48 -10.39
C ALA A 257 -23.48 -12.30 -11.73
N ALA A 258 -22.67 -11.25 -11.87
CA ALA A 258 -21.87 -11.01 -13.06
C ALA A 258 -20.85 -12.14 -13.32
N HIS A 259 -20.15 -12.63 -12.28
CA HIS A 259 -19.23 -13.76 -12.40
C HIS A 259 -19.94 -15.07 -12.78
N VAL A 260 -21.11 -15.32 -12.21
CA VAL A 260 -21.95 -16.49 -12.53
C VAL A 260 -22.42 -16.41 -13.98
N LEU A 261 -22.96 -15.26 -14.42
CA LEU A 261 -23.40 -15.06 -15.81
C LEU A 261 -22.26 -15.26 -16.81
N HIS A 262 -21.07 -14.74 -16.49
CA HIS A 262 -19.87 -14.97 -17.30
C HIS A 262 -19.52 -16.46 -17.34
N GLY A 263 -19.61 -17.18 -16.22
CA GLY A 263 -19.42 -18.63 -16.17
C GLY A 263 -20.44 -19.41 -17.01
N LEU A 264 -21.72 -19.03 -16.96
CA LEU A 264 -22.81 -19.66 -17.71
C LEU A 264 -22.60 -19.59 -19.23
N SER A 265 -21.91 -18.57 -19.74
CA SER A 265 -21.52 -18.52 -21.16
C SER A 265 -20.64 -19.70 -21.62
N ALA A 266 -20.09 -20.49 -20.69
CA ALA A 266 -19.29 -21.69 -20.97
C ALA A 266 -20.01 -22.99 -20.61
N ILE A 267 -21.28 -22.95 -20.18
CA ILE A 267 -21.98 -24.13 -19.65
C ILE A 267 -22.12 -25.25 -20.68
N GLY A 268 -22.25 -24.89 -21.97
CA GLY A 268 -22.26 -25.85 -23.08
C GLY A 268 -20.97 -26.66 -23.23
N LYS A 269 -19.87 -26.25 -22.59
CA LYS A 269 -18.59 -26.99 -22.52
C LYS A 269 -18.44 -27.81 -21.23
N GLY A 270 -19.48 -27.87 -20.41
CA GLY A 270 -19.51 -28.59 -19.13
C GLY A 270 -19.31 -27.70 -17.91
N LEU A 271 -19.70 -28.23 -16.74
CA LEU A 271 -19.63 -27.56 -15.45
C LEU A 271 -18.20 -27.10 -15.07
N PRO A 272 -17.12 -27.88 -15.32
CA PRO A 272 -15.76 -27.43 -15.02
C PRO A 272 -15.33 -26.22 -15.86
N ALA A 273 -15.76 -26.16 -17.12
CA ALA A 273 -15.45 -25.03 -18.01
C ALA A 273 -16.19 -23.76 -17.59
N ALA A 274 -17.45 -23.89 -17.15
CA ALA A 274 -18.22 -22.79 -16.58
C ALA A 274 -17.57 -22.24 -15.30
N TRP A 275 -17.16 -23.14 -14.39
CA TRP A 275 -16.46 -22.76 -13.16
C TRP A 275 -15.13 -22.06 -13.45
N GLN A 276 -14.29 -22.65 -14.31
CA GLN A 276 -12.99 -22.06 -14.66
C GLN A 276 -13.14 -20.67 -15.29
N ARG A 277 -14.19 -20.45 -16.11
CA ARG A 277 -14.43 -19.15 -16.72
C ARG A 277 -14.95 -18.12 -15.71
N GLY A 278 -15.97 -18.47 -14.93
CA GLY A 278 -16.63 -17.54 -13.99
C GLY A 278 -15.83 -17.30 -12.71
N ALA A 279 -15.46 -18.36 -11.99
CA ALA A 279 -14.86 -18.27 -10.65
C ALA A 279 -13.34 -18.07 -10.64
N ALA A 280 -12.65 -18.46 -11.73
CA ALA A 280 -11.21 -18.23 -11.87
C ALA A 280 -10.93 -17.07 -12.82
N ARG A 281 -11.11 -17.24 -14.13
CA ARG A 281 -10.65 -16.25 -15.13
C ARG A 281 -11.31 -14.89 -14.98
N SER A 282 -12.64 -14.85 -14.82
CA SER A 282 -13.37 -13.59 -14.68
C SER A 282 -12.99 -12.87 -13.38
N VAL A 283 -12.92 -13.59 -12.26
CA VAL A 283 -12.45 -13.04 -10.98
C VAL A 283 -11.03 -12.51 -11.10
N ASP A 284 -10.10 -13.32 -11.61
CA ASP A 284 -8.71 -12.92 -11.75
C ASP A 284 -8.59 -11.65 -12.61
N ALA A 285 -9.35 -11.54 -13.70
CA ALA A 285 -9.30 -10.39 -14.60
C ALA A 285 -9.87 -9.10 -14.01
N SER A 286 -10.90 -9.19 -13.16
CA SER A 286 -11.62 -8.00 -12.68
C SER A 286 -11.29 -7.59 -11.23
N ALA A 287 -10.74 -8.47 -10.40
CA ALA A 287 -10.65 -8.25 -8.96
C ALA A 287 -9.90 -6.95 -8.59
N ILE A 288 -8.76 -6.68 -9.22
CA ILE A 288 -8.00 -5.45 -8.98
C ILE A 288 -8.80 -4.19 -9.32
N TRP A 289 -9.50 -4.18 -10.45
CA TRP A 289 -10.29 -3.04 -10.91
C TRP A 289 -11.48 -2.78 -9.99
N VAL A 290 -12.13 -3.85 -9.52
CA VAL A 290 -13.22 -3.75 -8.56
C VAL A 290 -12.71 -3.18 -7.23
N VAL A 291 -11.60 -3.69 -6.71
CA VAL A 291 -11.01 -3.18 -5.45
C VAL A 291 -10.61 -1.71 -5.58
N LEU A 292 -9.92 -1.34 -6.66
CA LEU A 292 -9.52 0.06 -6.91
C LEU A 292 -10.72 0.99 -7.08
N ALA A 293 -11.75 0.55 -7.80
CA ALA A 293 -12.98 1.33 -7.96
C ALA A 293 -13.73 1.52 -6.63
N LEU A 294 -13.80 0.47 -5.80
CA LEU A 294 -14.41 0.55 -4.47
C LEU A 294 -13.61 1.45 -3.52
N LEU A 295 -12.28 1.37 -3.53
CA LEU A 295 -11.41 2.24 -2.73
C LEU A 295 -11.55 3.70 -3.16
N LEU A 296 -11.54 3.97 -4.47
CA LEU A 296 -11.74 5.31 -5.01
C LEU A 296 -13.13 5.84 -4.62
N ALA A 297 -14.19 5.06 -4.82
CA ALA A 297 -15.55 5.45 -4.45
C ALA A 297 -15.68 5.72 -2.93
N ALA A 298 -15.08 4.88 -2.08
CA ALA A 298 -15.05 5.07 -0.64
C ALA A 298 -14.32 6.36 -0.26
N PHE A 299 -13.18 6.63 -0.88
CA PHE A 299 -12.38 7.83 -0.64
C PHE A 299 -13.10 9.11 -1.06
N LEU A 300 -13.68 9.12 -2.28
CA LEU A 300 -14.46 10.25 -2.78
C LEU A 300 -15.70 10.49 -1.91
N GLY A 301 -16.38 9.42 -1.49
CA GLY A 301 -17.53 9.50 -0.60
C GLY A 301 -17.18 10.10 0.76
N ALA A 302 -16.07 9.68 1.37
CA ALA A 302 -15.62 10.15 2.67
C ALA A 302 -15.17 11.63 2.65
N HIS A 303 -14.49 12.08 1.59
CA HIS A 303 -13.81 13.39 1.60
C HIS A 303 -14.40 14.46 0.67
N LEU A 304 -15.26 14.11 -0.31
CA LEU A 304 -15.78 15.10 -1.27
C LEU A 304 -17.25 15.50 -1.07
N GLY A 305 -18.06 14.80 -0.27
CA GLY A 305 -19.35 15.28 0.27
C GLY A 305 -20.54 15.42 -0.70
N HIS A 306 -21.70 14.92 -0.24
CA HIS A 306 -23.12 15.06 -0.65
C HIS A 306 -23.58 14.75 -2.09
N GLY A 307 -22.76 14.86 -3.14
CA GLY A 307 -23.16 14.50 -4.51
C GLY A 307 -22.99 13.02 -4.87
N PHE A 308 -22.05 12.37 -4.18
CA PHE A 308 -21.79 10.93 -4.25
C PHE A 308 -22.39 10.25 -3.03
N ALA A 309 -23.71 10.35 -2.86
CA ALA A 309 -24.38 9.44 -1.94
C ALA A 309 -24.28 8.04 -2.57
N PRO A 310 -23.65 7.04 -1.92
CA PRO A 310 -23.94 5.67 -2.27
C PRO A 310 -25.47 5.52 -2.23
N LEU A 311 -26.02 4.64 -3.08
CA LEU A 311 -27.40 4.14 -2.96
C LEU A 311 -27.80 4.05 -1.48
N PRO A 312 -29.07 4.27 -1.09
CA PRO A 312 -29.50 4.07 0.28
C PRO A 312 -29.21 2.62 0.71
N THR A 313 -28.03 2.42 1.28
CA THR A 313 -27.55 1.13 1.76
C THR A 313 -27.90 1.09 3.23
N PRO A 314 -28.61 0.05 3.69
CA PRO A 314 -28.92 -0.09 5.10
C PRO A 314 -27.60 -0.06 5.90
N ALA A 315 -27.64 0.55 7.09
CA ALA A 315 -26.47 0.64 7.96
C ALA A 315 -25.89 -0.74 8.32
N VAL A 316 -26.75 -1.77 8.32
CA VAL A 316 -26.40 -3.17 8.49
C VAL A 316 -26.76 -3.91 7.19
N PRO A 317 -25.81 -4.59 6.54
CA PRO A 317 -26.12 -5.44 5.40
C PRO A 317 -27.03 -6.60 5.81
N ASP A 318 -28.11 -6.83 5.07
CA ASP A 318 -28.94 -8.03 5.25
C ASP A 318 -28.15 -9.31 4.98
N ALA A 319 -28.65 -10.45 5.46
CA ALA A 319 -27.96 -11.75 5.36
C ALA A 319 -27.51 -12.11 3.93
N LEU A 320 -28.28 -11.72 2.92
CA LEU A 320 -27.93 -11.92 1.51
C LEU A 320 -26.70 -11.11 1.09
N HIS A 321 -26.64 -9.83 1.45
CA HIS A 321 -25.50 -8.95 1.13
C HIS A 321 -24.25 -9.40 1.88
N LEU A 322 -24.40 -9.79 3.15
CA LEU A 322 -23.30 -10.32 3.95
C LEU A 322 -22.77 -11.65 3.38
N GLY A 323 -23.66 -12.59 3.05
CA GLY A 323 -23.28 -13.86 2.43
C GLY A 323 -22.59 -13.67 1.08
N ALA A 324 -23.10 -12.74 0.26
CA ALA A 324 -22.47 -12.37 -0.99
C ALA A 324 -21.09 -11.74 -0.78
N LEU A 325 -20.94 -10.84 0.20
CA LEU A 325 -19.63 -10.24 0.51
C LEU A 325 -18.61 -11.30 0.93
N VAL A 326 -19.00 -12.23 1.81
CA VAL A 326 -18.12 -13.32 2.25
C VAL A 326 -17.68 -14.19 1.07
N ALA A 327 -18.61 -14.57 0.20
CA ALA A 327 -18.29 -15.34 -0.99
C ALA A 327 -17.37 -14.57 -1.97
N LEU A 328 -17.61 -13.27 -2.17
CA LEU A 328 -16.76 -12.43 -3.01
C LEU A 328 -15.34 -12.30 -2.44
N VAL A 329 -15.22 -12.06 -1.13
CA VAL A 329 -13.92 -12.01 -0.43
C VAL A 329 -13.18 -13.34 -0.57
N ALA A 330 -13.86 -14.47 -0.44
CA ALA A 330 -13.26 -15.78 -0.64
C ALA A 330 -12.76 -15.98 -2.10
N LEU A 331 -13.53 -15.55 -3.10
CA LEU A 331 -13.11 -15.58 -4.50
C LEU A 331 -11.88 -14.72 -4.76
N TYR A 332 -11.82 -13.53 -4.17
CA TYR A 332 -10.72 -12.58 -4.36
C TYR A 332 -9.46 -13.05 -3.62
N ALA A 333 -9.61 -13.62 -2.43
CA ALA A 333 -8.51 -14.26 -1.70
C ALA A 333 -7.96 -15.47 -2.48
N ALA A 334 -8.84 -16.31 -3.04
CA ALA A 334 -8.42 -17.41 -3.89
C ALA A 334 -7.71 -16.93 -5.17
N SER A 335 -8.14 -15.80 -5.74
CA SER A 335 -7.46 -15.17 -6.88
C SER A 335 -6.07 -14.65 -6.52
N LEU A 336 -5.91 -13.98 -5.37
CA LEU A 336 -4.59 -13.58 -4.87
C LEU A 336 -3.66 -14.79 -4.65
N LEU A 337 -4.16 -15.89 -4.10
CA LEU A 337 -3.36 -17.13 -3.95
C LEU A 337 -3.00 -17.77 -5.30
N ARG A 338 -3.80 -17.59 -6.35
CA ARG A 338 -3.52 -18.14 -7.68
C ARG A 338 -2.54 -17.27 -8.47
N CYS A 339 -2.70 -15.96 -8.41
CA CYS A 339 -2.03 -15.03 -9.30
C CYS A 339 -0.94 -14.19 -8.62
N GLY A 340 -1.01 -13.97 -7.30
CA GLY A 340 -0.22 -12.95 -6.61
C GLY A 340 -0.77 -11.53 -6.82
N GLY A 341 -0.48 -10.63 -5.88
CA GLY A 341 -0.87 -9.23 -5.94
C GLY A 341 -0.16 -8.43 -7.04
N ARG A 342 1.03 -8.87 -7.47
CA ARG A 342 1.77 -8.21 -8.55
C ARG A 342 1.12 -8.44 -9.90
N ALA A 343 0.63 -9.65 -10.16
CA ALA A 343 -0.11 -9.95 -11.38
C ALA A 343 -1.42 -9.14 -11.48
N TRP A 344 -2.05 -8.84 -10.34
CA TRP A 344 -3.19 -7.93 -10.29
C TRP A 344 -2.79 -6.52 -10.76
N ILE A 345 -1.68 -5.98 -10.27
CA ILE A 345 -1.26 -4.60 -10.60
C ILE A 345 -0.71 -4.47 -12.01
N ALA A 346 0.04 -5.48 -12.48
CA ALA A 346 0.49 -5.52 -13.86
C ALA A 346 -0.67 -5.43 -14.87
N ARG A 347 -1.88 -5.88 -14.49
CA ARG A 347 -3.10 -5.72 -15.30
C ARG A 347 -3.71 -4.31 -15.22
N ALA A 348 -3.43 -3.57 -14.14
CA ALA A 348 -3.90 -2.20 -13.96
C ALA A 348 -2.97 -1.16 -14.60
N LEU A 349 -1.68 -1.49 -14.76
CA LEU A 349 -0.69 -0.60 -15.37
C LEU A 349 -0.71 -0.72 -16.91
N PRO A 350 -0.66 0.41 -17.64
CA PRO A 350 -0.51 0.38 -19.09
C PRO A 350 0.84 -0.25 -19.46
N HIS A 351 0.83 -1.25 -20.34
CA HIS A 351 2.06 -1.80 -20.89
C HIS A 351 2.71 -0.76 -21.79
N PRO A 352 4.02 -0.44 -21.62
CA PRO A 352 4.75 0.27 -22.65
C PRO A 352 4.72 -0.61 -23.90
N ARG A 353 4.23 -0.07 -25.02
CA ARG A 353 4.41 -0.73 -26.31
C ARG A 353 5.91 -0.72 -26.58
N HIS A 354 6.56 -1.87 -26.41
CA HIS A 354 7.85 -2.11 -27.06
C HIS A 354 7.55 -2.29 -28.54
N ASP A 355 7.59 -1.18 -29.28
CA ASP A 355 7.66 -1.22 -30.74
C ASP A 355 9.00 -1.88 -31.09
N HIS A 356 8.97 -3.19 -31.33
CA HIS A 356 10.05 -3.88 -32.01
C HIS A 356 10.03 -3.42 -33.47
N GLU A 357 10.71 -2.31 -33.75
CA GLU A 357 11.17 -2.01 -35.09
C GLU A 357 12.19 -3.09 -35.50
N HIS A 358 11.68 -4.16 -36.12
CA HIS A 358 12.49 -5.00 -36.98
C HIS A 358 12.81 -4.20 -38.25
N ALA A 359 13.90 -3.43 -38.21
CA ALA A 359 14.54 -2.94 -39.43
C ALA A 359 15.20 -4.14 -40.12
N HIS A 360 14.61 -4.52 -41.26
CA HIS A 360 15.19 -5.45 -42.23
C HIS A 360 16.29 -4.79 -43.06
#